data_AF-A0AAD3MMT8-F1
#
_entry.id   AF-A0AAD3MMT8-F1
#
_cell.length_a   1.000
_cell.length_b   1.000
_cell.length_c   1.000
_cell.angle_alpha   90.00
_cell.angle_beta   90.00
_cell.angle_gamma   90.00
#
_symmetry.space_group_name_H-M   'P 1'
#
loop_
_entity.id
_entity.type
_entity.pdbx_description
1 polymer ?
#
loop_
_entity_poly.entity_id
_entity_poly.type
_entity_poly.pdbx_seq_one_letter_code
_entity_poly.pdbx_strand_id
1 'polypeptide(L)'
;MSQKATKTWCLRLLPVLFFFISFVTYYCSNAILQSYGGTTKPLNSSKTLCGGWLTQKKWGSLNFNISRHTELFLKLEDFFWREHLSKLALPYGIKGSELLLLKVLAVTANYQVPASIEKLECRTCVVIGNGFAIKNSSLGSIINKYDVVIRLNDAPVRGYEEDVGNKTTMRFFYPESASYNPGLHNEPSTLMVLVPFKQQDLRWLKEILYNEKRVRKGFWKPPPQIWLGDISKIRVLDPHFLHQTADRLLQIPLHPKGKQAPVHPTTGILAVFVALNYCDVVHIAGFGYPNSRSQRQPIHYYGYDTMRSMKNSYHDLNHEAEALKRLEDLGAILYLHPHL
;
A
#
# COMPACT_ATOMS: atom_id res chain seq x y z
N MET A 1 21.98 78.69 30.26
CA MET A 1 21.90 78.20 28.87
C MET A 1 22.18 76.70 28.90
N SER A 2 21.16 75.86 28.73
CA SER A 2 21.28 74.40 28.81
C SER A 2 20.39 73.75 27.76
N GLN A 3 20.79 72.55 27.34
CA GLN A 3 20.12 71.56 26.48
C GLN A 3 20.27 71.69 24.95
N LYS A 4 21.15 70.85 24.38
CA LYS A 4 20.80 69.61 23.62
C LYS A 4 21.95 69.19 22.71
N ALA A 5 22.76 68.22 23.16
CA ALA A 5 23.75 67.53 22.33
C ALA A 5 23.78 66.02 22.62
N THR A 6 22.60 65.40 22.76
CA THR A 6 22.47 63.97 23.14
C THR A 6 21.41 63.24 22.31
N LYS A 7 21.29 63.53 21.01
CA LYS A 7 20.31 62.84 20.13
C LYS A 7 20.80 62.34 18.78
N THR A 8 22.11 62.34 18.50
CA THR A 8 22.66 61.88 17.20
C THR A 8 23.49 60.59 17.28
N TRP A 9 23.82 60.10 18.48
CA TRP A 9 24.59 58.85 18.64
C TRP A 9 23.73 57.59 18.57
N CYS A 10 22.48 57.62 19.07
CA CYS A 10 21.59 56.44 19.05
C CYS A 10 21.17 56.00 17.64
N LEU A 11 21.10 56.91 16.66
CA LEU A 11 20.71 56.55 15.29
C LEU A 11 21.80 55.87 14.47
N ARG A 12 23.09 56.04 14.83
CA ARG A 12 24.22 55.39 14.12
C ARG A 12 24.51 53.97 14.59
N LEU A 13 24.01 53.57 15.76
CA LEU A 13 24.20 52.23 16.34
C LEU A 13 23.08 51.25 15.97
N LEU A 14 21.92 51.76 15.53
CA LEU A 14 20.78 50.97 15.07
C LEU A 14 21.11 49.97 13.95
N PRO A 15 21.85 50.34 12.88
CA PRO A 15 22.19 49.40 11.81
C PRO A 15 23.11 48.27 12.29
N VAL A 16 24.03 48.57 13.22
CA VAL A 16 24.95 47.59 13.79
C VAL A 16 24.19 46.60 14.67
N LEU A 17 23.22 47.09 15.45
CA LEU A 17 22.33 46.24 16.26
C LEU A 17 21.47 45.32 15.38
N PHE A 18 20.91 45.84 14.28
CA PHE A 18 20.13 45.03 13.33
C PHE A 18 21.00 43.97 12.63
N PHE A 19 22.23 44.31 12.26
CA PHE A 19 23.17 43.35 11.68
C PHE A 19 23.54 42.25 12.69
N PHE A 20 23.79 42.62 13.95
CA PHE A 20 24.10 41.66 15.00
C PHE A 20 22.91 40.73 15.31
N ILE A 21 21.69 41.28 15.38
CA ILE A 21 20.47 40.48 15.59
C ILE A 21 20.25 39.54 14.41
N SER A 22 20.39 40.01 13.16
CA SER A 22 20.24 39.17 11.96
C SER A 22 21.30 38.06 11.89
N PHE A 23 22.55 38.38 12.26
CA PHE A 23 23.63 37.41 12.30
C PHE A 23 23.41 36.35 13.40
N VAL A 24 22.99 36.77 14.59
CA VAL A 24 22.66 35.85 15.69
C VAL A 24 21.43 35.01 15.36
N THR A 25 20.37 35.57 14.77
CA THR A 25 19.21 34.77 14.37
C THR A 25 19.55 33.81 13.23
N TYR A 26 20.39 34.19 12.26
CA TYR A 26 20.85 33.28 11.20
C TYR A 26 21.65 32.11 11.76
N TYR A 27 22.61 32.38 12.65
CA TYR A 27 23.44 31.32 13.25
C TYR A 27 22.71 30.49 14.32
N CYS A 28 21.84 31.10 15.13
CA CYS A 28 20.97 30.35 16.04
C CYS A 28 19.94 29.51 15.28
N SER A 29 19.40 30.00 14.16
CA SER A 29 18.50 29.20 13.32
C SER A 29 19.24 28.04 12.67
N ASN A 30 20.48 28.22 12.21
CA ASN A 30 21.32 27.12 11.71
C ASN A 30 21.70 26.12 12.80
N ALA A 31 21.99 26.58 14.02
CA ALA A 31 22.28 25.71 15.16
C ALA A 31 21.04 24.93 15.62
N ILE A 32 19.86 25.56 15.60
CA ILE A 32 18.57 24.90 15.88
C ILE A 32 18.21 23.92 14.75
N LEU A 33 18.48 24.25 13.49
CA LEU A 33 18.27 23.35 12.35
C LEU A 33 19.22 22.15 12.39
N GLN A 34 20.46 22.31 12.86
CA GLN A 34 21.38 21.21 13.15
C GLN A 34 20.95 20.39 14.38
N SER A 35 20.31 20.99 15.38
CA SER A 35 19.77 20.31 16.56
C SER A 35 18.45 19.59 16.32
N TYR A 36 17.65 20.04 15.34
CA TYR A 36 16.44 19.35 14.83
C TYR A 36 16.74 18.39 13.68
N GLY A 37 17.99 18.34 13.21
CA GLY A 37 18.54 17.21 12.48
C GLY A 37 18.60 16.00 13.40
N GLY A 38 17.43 15.47 13.79
CA GLY A 38 17.30 14.18 14.42
C GLY A 38 18.13 13.20 13.63
N THR A 39 19.02 12.51 14.31
CA THR A 39 19.85 11.44 13.74
C THR A 39 18.92 10.37 13.20
N THR A 40 18.42 10.55 11.98
CA THR A 40 17.97 9.47 11.13
C THR A 40 19.24 8.69 10.84
N LYS A 41 19.52 7.69 11.69
CA LYS A 41 20.47 6.64 11.35
C LYS A 41 20.15 6.24 9.90
N PRO A 42 21.13 6.29 8.97
CA PRO A 42 20.87 5.82 7.63
C PRO A 42 20.38 4.39 7.78
N LEU A 43 19.16 4.12 7.31
CA LEU A 43 18.69 2.75 7.20
C LEU A 43 19.63 2.08 6.19
N ASN A 44 20.66 1.42 6.75
CA ASN A 44 21.75 0.83 6.01
C ASN A 44 21.21 -0.26 5.07
N SER A 45 21.95 -0.44 3.97
CA SER A 45 21.78 -1.42 2.88
C SER A 45 20.89 -2.63 3.17
N SER A 46 20.10 -3.09 2.19
CA SER A 46 19.29 -4.34 2.24
C SER A 46 19.97 -5.52 3.00
N LYS A 47 21.30 -5.68 2.88
CA LYS A 47 22.11 -6.65 3.66
C LYS A 47 22.00 -6.56 5.19
N THR A 48 21.80 -5.38 5.79
CA THR A 48 21.62 -5.23 7.24
C THR A 48 20.21 -5.55 7.71
N LEU A 49 19.19 -5.36 6.86
CA LEU A 49 17.79 -5.72 7.19
C LEU A 49 17.58 -7.24 7.17
N CYS A 50 18.32 -7.94 6.32
CA CYS A 50 18.30 -9.39 6.18
C CYS A 50 19.25 -10.14 7.13
N GLY A 51 19.93 -9.44 8.05
CA GLY A 51 20.91 -10.04 8.95
C GLY A 51 20.30 -10.92 10.05
N GLY A 52 20.42 -12.26 9.87
CA GLY A 52 20.55 -13.30 10.91
C GLY A 52 19.31 -13.75 11.70
N TRP A 53 18.77 -14.96 11.40
CA TRP A 53 17.85 -15.81 12.21
C TRP A 53 16.49 -15.19 12.66
N LEU A 54 16.30 -13.86 12.60
CA LEU A 54 15.08 -13.20 13.09
C LEU A 54 13.83 -13.48 12.24
N THR A 55 14.00 -13.75 10.94
CA THR A 55 12.90 -13.80 9.98
C THR A 55 11.94 -14.96 10.21
N GLN A 56 12.48 -16.16 10.46
CA GLN A 56 11.68 -17.37 10.65
C GLN A 56 10.96 -17.38 12.02
N LYS A 57 11.57 -16.77 13.05
CA LYS A 57 10.94 -16.55 14.36
C LYS A 57 9.74 -15.60 14.27
N LYS A 58 9.79 -14.58 13.42
CA LYS A 58 8.71 -13.58 13.28
C LYS A 58 7.43 -14.12 12.64
N TRP A 59 7.53 -14.95 11.59
CA TRP A 59 6.33 -15.61 11.05
C TRP A 59 5.75 -16.62 12.05
N GLY A 60 6.62 -17.42 12.69
CA GLY A 60 6.20 -18.37 13.72
C GLY A 60 5.47 -17.71 14.90
N SER A 61 5.86 -16.48 15.28
CA SER A 61 5.20 -15.75 16.36
C SER A 61 3.80 -15.23 16.01
N LEU A 62 3.42 -15.19 14.72
CA LEU A 62 2.06 -14.78 14.32
C LEU A 62 0.99 -15.81 14.67
N ASN A 63 1.40 -17.05 15.01
CA ASN A 63 0.53 -18.13 15.45
C ASN A 63 -0.74 -18.36 14.60
N PHE A 64 -0.64 -18.13 13.28
CA PHE A 64 -1.76 -18.35 12.35
C PHE A 64 -2.10 -19.84 12.16
N ASN A 65 -1.25 -20.74 12.67
CA ASN A 65 -1.37 -22.20 12.51
C ASN A 65 -1.52 -22.64 11.04
N ILE A 66 -0.82 -21.93 10.13
CA ILE A 66 -0.74 -22.24 8.70
C ILE A 66 0.71 -22.12 8.22
N SER A 67 1.03 -22.86 7.15
CA SER A 67 2.30 -22.70 6.45
C SER A 67 2.27 -21.45 5.56
N ARG A 68 3.44 -20.83 5.40
CA ARG A 68 3.64 -19.69 4.50
C ARG A 68 3.36 -20.13 3.06
N HIS A 69 2.49 -19.41 2.36
CA HIS A 69 2.13 -19.70 0.97
C HIS A 69 2.79 -18.66 0.05
N THR A 70 3.79 -19.07 -0.74
CA THR A 70 4.56 -18.13 -1.59
C THR A 70 4.10 -18.06 -3.04
N GLU A 71 3.33 -19.02 -3.53
CA GLU A 71 2.70 -18.96 -4.85
C GLU A 71 1.51 -17.99 -4.82
N LEU A 72 1.71 -16.78 -5.35
CA LEU A 72 0.75 -15.69 -5.18
C LEU A 72 -0.44 -15.75 -6.14
N PHE A 73 -0.23 -16.32 -7.32
CA PHE A 73 -1.09 -16.08 -8.47
C PHE A 73 -1.66 -17.37 -9.01
N LEU A 74 -2.94 -17.32 -9.39
CA LEU A 74 -3.59 -18.42 -10.09
C LEU A 74 -2.94 -18.63 -11.46
N LYS A 75 -2.84 -19.89 -11.85
CA LYS A 75 -2.31 -20.34 -13.14
C LYS A 75 -3.31 -21.27 -13.80
N LEU A 76 -3.24 -21.35 -15.13
CA LEU A 76 -4.21 -22.12 -15.91
C LEU A 76 -4.23 -23.61 -15.51
N GLU A 77 -3.06 -24.15 -15.15
CA GLU A 77 -2.91 -25.55 -14.72
C GLU A 77 -3.63 -25.90 -13.41
N ASP A 78 -3.93 -24.91 -12.55
CA ASP A 78 -4.67 -25.14 -11.30
C ASP A 78 -6.07 -25.68 -11.55
N PHE A 79 -6.61 -25.48 -12.76
CA PHE A 79 -7.96 -25.84 -13.16
C PHE A 79 -8.05 -27.16 -13.92
N PHE A 80 -6.91 -27.79 -14.23
CA PHE A 80 -6.91 -29.08 -14.91
C PHE A 80 -7.17 -30.22 -13.91
N TRP A 81 -8.00 -31.19 -14.31
CA TRP A 81 -8.22 -32.46 -13.59
C TRP A 81 -8.88 -32.36 -12.20
N ARG A 82 -9.60 -31.27 -11.90
CA ARG A 82 -10.29 -31.08 -10.61
C ARG A 82 -11.72 -30.58 -10.80
N GLU A 83 -12.72 -31.38 -10.42
CA GLU A 83 -14.15 -31.04 -10.58
C GLU A 83 -14.66 -30.04 -9.52
N HIS A 84 -14.05 -30.01 -8.32
CA HIS A 84 -14.49 -29.18 -7.19
C HIS A 84 -13.33 -28.46 -6.53
N LEU A 85 -12.82 -27.41 -7.18
CA LEU A 85 -11.63 -26.67 -6.73
C LEU A 85 -11.84 -25.88 -5.43
N SER A 86 -13.06 -25.40 -5.17
CA SER A 86 -13.36 -24.61 -3.97
C SER A 86 -14.79 -24.80 -3.50
N LYS A 87 -14.98 -24.83 -2.18
CA LYS A 87 -16.31 -24.79 -1.54
C LYS A 87 -16.86 -23.36 -1.43
N LEU A 88 -15.97 -22.37 -1.42
CA LEU A 88 -16.29 -20.95 -1.28
C LEU A 88 -16.27 -20.25 -2.64
N ALA A 89 -17.19 -19.31 -2.84
CA ALA A 89 -17.18 -18.39 -3.98
C ALA A 89 -16.22 -17.22 -3.71
N LEU A 90 -16.03 -16.37 -4.72
CA LEU A 90 -15.33 -15.11 -4.53
C LEU A 90 -16.02 -14.29 -3.41
N PRO A 91 -15.25 -13.61 -2.56
CA PRO A 91 -13.83 -13.33 -2.73
C PRO A 91 -12.89 -14.30 -1.98
N TYR A 92 -13.44 -15.36 -1.36
CA TYR A 92 -12.70 -16.29 -0.49
C TYR A 92 -12.39 -17.65 -1.12
N GLY A 93 -12.81 -17.85 -2.36
CA GLY A 93 -12.55 -19.03 -3.16
C GLY A 93 -13.04 -18.82 -4.58
N ILE A 94 -13.10 -19.87 -5.38
CA ILE A 94 -13.38 -19.75 -6.82
C ILE A 94 -14.70 -20.38 -7.28
N LYS A 95 -15.52 -20.89 -6.36
CA LYS A 95 -16.77 -21.58 -6.68
C LYS A 95 -17.67 -20.73 -7.59
N GLY A 96 -18.05 -21.30 -8.73
CA GLY A 96 -18.93 -20.69 -9.74
C GLY A 96 -18.24 -19.65 -10.64
N SER A 97 -16.94 -19.38 -10.44
CA SER A 97 -16.16 -18.40 -11.21
C SER A 97 -15.13 -19.06 -12.13
N GLU A 98 -15.05 -20.39 -12.13
CA GLU A 98 -14.01 -21.19 -12.77
C GLU A 98 -13.95 -20.95 -14.29
N LEU A 99 -15.10 -20.89 -14.97
CA LEU A 99 -15.13 -20.63 -16.42
C LEU A 99 -14.61 -19.23 -16.77
N LEU A 100 -14.88 -18.21 -15.94
CA LEU A 100 -14.35 -16.87 -16.15
C LEU A 100 -12.84 -16.84 -15.90
N LEU A 101 -12.38 -17.50 -14.83
CA LEU A 101 -10.95 -17.64 -14.51
C LEU A 101 -10.20 -18.35 -15.64
N LEU A 102 -10.70 -19.47 -16.15
CA LEU A 102 -10.12 -20.19 -17.28
C LEU A 102 -9.93 -19.26 -18.50
N LYS A 103 -10.94 -18.47 -18.84
CA LYS A 103 -10.85 -17.52 -19.98
C LYS A 103 -9.83 -16.41 -19.73
N VAL A 104 -9.79 -15.85 -18.53
CA VAL A 104 -8.79 -14.83 -18.17
C VAL A 104 -7.37 -15.42 -18.22
N LEU A 105 -7.16 -16.55 -17.54
CA LEU A 105 -5.86 -17.19 -17.38
C LEU A 105 -5.32 -17.77 -18.69
N ALA A 106 -6.18 -18.13 -19.65
CA ALA A 106 -5.76 -18.55 -20.98
C ALA A 106 -5.03 -17.44 -21.76
N VAL A 107 -5.32 -16.16 -21.47
CA VAL A 107 -4.69 -15.00 -22.15
C VAL A 107 -3.60 -14.37 -21.27
N THR A 108 -3.73 -14.45 -19.94
CA THR A 108 -2.72 -13.98 -18.99
C THR A 108 -1.76 -15.11 -18.61
N ALA A 109 -1.16 -15.78 -19.60
CA ALA A 109 -0.39 -17.00 -19.39
C ALA A 109 0.92 -16.79 -18.59
N ASN A 110 1.41 -15.55 -18.50
CA ASN A 110 2.51 -15.23 -17.60
C ASN A 110 1.96 -15.03 -16.18
N TYR A 111 2.19 -15.99 -15.29
CA TYR A 111 1.73 -15.94 -13.90
C TYR A 111 2.88 -15.81 -12.90
N GLN A 112 4.14 -15.81 -13.34
CA GLN A 112 5.28 -15.81 -12.44
C GLN A 112 5.65 -14.39 -11.99
N VAL A 113 6.19 -14.27 -10.78
CA VAL A 113 6.98 -13.09 -10.39
C VAL A 113 8.31 -13.13 -11.18
N PRO A 114 8.86 -11.98 -11.62
CA PRO A 114 10.18 -11.93 -12.23
C PRO A 114 11.25 -12.74 -11.48
N ALA A 115 12.02 -13.54 -12.21
CA ALA A 115 13.08 -14.40 -11.66
C ALA A 115 14.14 -13.62 -10.86
N SER A 116 14.35 -12.33 -11.17
CA SER A 116 15.25 -11.45 -10.41
C SER A 116 14.80 -11.23 -8.96
N ILE A 117 13.51 -11.39 -8.67
CA ILE A 117 12.94 -11.29 -7.32
C ILE A 117 12.85 -12.68 -6.68
N GLU A 118 12.40 -13.69 -7.43
CA GLU A 118 12.26 -15.06 -6.93
C GLU A 118 13.59 -15.65 -6.44
N LYS A 119 14.69 -15.31 -7.11
CA LYS A 119 16.04 -15.80 -6.77
C LYS A 119 16.72 -15.03 -5.62
N LEU A 120 16.07 -14.02 -5.03
CA LEU A 120 16.63 -13.31 -3.90
C LEU A 120 16.66 -14.22 -2.67
N GLU A 121 17.83 -14.32 -2.04
CA GLU A 121 18.01 -15.05 -0.77
C GLU A 121 17.23 -14.41 0.39
N CYS A 122 17.01 -13.10 0.31
CA CYS A 122 16.17 -12.35 1.24
C CYS A 122 15.40 -11.28 0.48
N ARG A 123 14.09 -11.26 0.65
CA ARG A 123 13.17 -10.31 0.01
C ARG A 123 12.75 -9.24 1.00
N THR A 124 13.21 -8.01 0.77
CA THR A 124 12.71 -6.83 1.48
C THR A 124 11.51 -6.23 0.74
N CYS A 125 10.40 -6.11 1.43
CA CYS A 125 9.15 -5.57 0.87
C CYS A 125 8.67 -4.36 1.64
N VAL A 126 8.11 -3.42 0.90
CA VAL A 126 7.35 -2.32 1.47
C VAL A 126 5.95 -2.26 0.83
N VAL A 127 4.92 -2.21 1.68
CA VAL A 127 3.54 -1.97 1.24
C VAL A 127 3.22 -0.49 1.44
N ILE A 128 2.82 0.18 0.36
CA ILE A 128 2.44 1.59 0.37
C ILE A 128 0.92 1.68 0.32
N GLY A 129 0.32 1.97 1.48
CA GLY A 129 -1.07 2.36 1.60
C GLY A 129 -1.32 3.76 1.03
N ASN A 130 -2.60 4.10 0.88
CA ASN A 130 -3.01 5.36 0.27
C ASN A 130 -3.16 6.50 1.28
N GLY A 131 -2.99 6.21 2.56
CA GLY A 131 -3.30 7.09 3.68
C GLY A 131 -2.51 8.39 3.68
N PHE A 132 -3.11 9.46 4.19
CA PHE A 132 -2.49 10.78 4.28
C PHE A 132 -1.21 10.81 5.13
N ALA A 133 -1.01 9.83 6.02
CA ALA A 133 0.14 9.74 6.92
C ALA A 133 1.51 9.82 6.23
N ILE A 134 1.59 9.42 4.95
CA ILE A 134 2.84 9.46 4.17
C ILE A 134 3.10 10.83 3.54
N LYS A 135 2.16 11.77 3.58
CA LYS A 135 2.30 13.09 2.95
C LYS A 135 3.36 13.91 3.69
N ASN A 136 4.25 14.57 2.96
CA ASN A 136 5.38 15.36 3.47
C ASN A 136 6.34 14.55 4.37
N SER A 137 6.51 13.26 4.06
CA SER A 137 7.40 12.36 4.79
C SER A 137 8.78 12.24 4.17
N SER A 138 8.94 12.65 2.91
CA SER A 138 10.19 12.53 2.12
C SER A 138 10.76 11.09 2.09
N LEU A 139 9.90 10.07 2.26
CA LEU A 139 10.29 8.66 2.31
C LEU A 139 10.63 8.05 0.94
N GLY A 140 10.41 8.77 -0.17
CA GLY A 140 10.48 8.20 -1.51
C GLY A 140 11.82 7.60 -1.87
N SER A 141 12.92 8.24 -1.47
CA SER A 141 14.28 7.70 -1.68
C SER A 141 14.55 6.43 -0.88
N ILE A 142 13.90 6.27 0.28
CA ILE A 142 13.98 5.06 1.13
C ILE A 142 13.13 3.94 0.53
N ILE A 143 11.89 4.24 0.10
CA ILE A 143 10.97 3.29 -0.52
C ILE A 143 11.57 2.66 -1.78
N ASN A 144 12.28 3.45 -2.58
CA ASN A 144 12.91 2.96 -3.81
C ASN A 144 14.02 1.92 -3.59
N LYS A 145 14.54 1.76 -2.35
CA LYS A 145 15.60 0.81 -2.01
C LYS A 145 15.11 -0.61 -1.72
N TYR A 146 13.81 -0.81 -1.51
CA TYR A 146 13.24 -2.15 -1.24
C TYR A 146 13.26 -3.00 -2.50
N ASP A 147 13.40 -4.31 -2.36
CA ASP A 147 13.37 -5.24 -3.50
C ASP A 147 12.01 -5.22 -4.19
N VAL A 148 10.94 -5.26 -3.38
CA VAL A 148 9.55 -5.27 -3.81
C VAL A 148 8.79 -4.10 -3.21
N VAL A 149 8.17 -3.29 -4.06
CA VAL A 149 7.25 -2.21 -3.65
C VAL A 149 5.84 -2.58 -4.09
N ILE A 150 4.94 -2.81 -3.12
CA ILE A 150 3.52 -3.12 -3.37
C ILE A 150 2.69 -1.85 -3.19
N ARG A 151 1.97 -1.45 -4.24
CA ARG A 151 1.04 -0.31 -4.24
C ARG A 151 -0.39 -0.76 -4.47
N LEU A 152 -1.34 0.10 -4.15
CA LEU A 152 -2.76 -0.25 -4.13
C LEU A 152 -3.56 0.69 -5.03
N ASN A 153 -4.63 0.15 -5.62
CA ASN A 153 -5.68 0.91 -6.27
C ASN A 153 -5.14 1.84 -7.38
N ASP A 154 -5.81 2.98 -7.62
CA ASP A 154 -5.44 4.01 -8.60
C ASP A 154 -4.58 5.12 -8.00
N ALA A 155 -3.93 4.88 -6.85
CA ALA A 155 -3.15 5.89 -6.15
C ALA A 155 -1.98 6.44 -7.01
N PRO A 156 -1.90 7.76 -7.21
CA PRO A 156 -0.90 8.38 -8.08
C PRO A 156 0.48 8.30 -7.45
N VAL A 157 1.48 8.16 -8.32
CA VAL A 157 2.91 8.24 -7.96
C VAL A 157 3.51 9.54 -8.47
N ARG A 158 3.15 9.93 -9.71
CA ARG A 158 3.65 11.17 -10.32
C ARG A 158 3.13 12.40 -9.58
N GLY A 159 4.02 13.31 -9.24
CA GLY A 159 3.75 14.49 -8.40
C GLY A 159 3.82 14.21 -6.89
N TYR A 160 4.12 12.99 -6.48
CA TYR A 160 4.21 12.56 -5.07
C TYR A 160 5.50 11.76 -4.79
N GLU A 161 6.44 11.69 -5.74
CA GLU A 161 7.60 10.81 -5.70
C GLU A 161 8.52 11.08 -4.50
N GLU A 162 8.56 12.33 -4.02
CA GLU A 162 9.33 12.69 -2.82
C GLU A 162 8.84 11.90 -1.60
N ASP A 163 7.54 11.75 -1.45
CA ASP A 163 6.90 11.08 -0.32
C ASP A 163 6.78 9.57 -0.55
N VAL A 164 6.31 9.17 -1.74
CA VAL A 164 5.89 7.79 -1.98
C VAL A 164 6.87 7.00 -2.83
N GLY A 165 7.94 7.61 -3.34
CA GLY A 165 8.91 6.99 -4.25
C GLY A 165 8.35 6.83 -5.67
N ASN A 166 9.17 6.31 -6.59
CA ASN A 166 8.78 6.07 -7.98
C ASN A 166 8.87 4.60 -8.41
N LYS A 167 9.44 3.73 -7.57
CA LYS A 167 9.50 2.29 -7.81
C LYS A 167 8.13 1.65 -7.56
N THR A 168 7.69 0.76 -8.45
CA THR A 168 6.52 -0.11 -8.21
C THR A 168 6.79 -1.50 -8.78
N THR A 169 6.72 -2.52 -7.93
CA THR A 169 6.92 -3.91 -8.35
C THR A 169 5.59 -4.60 -8.63
N MET A 170 4.62 -4.41 -7.74
CA MET A 170 3.27 -4.95 -7.88
C MET A 170 2.27 -3.86 -7.55
N ARG A 171 1.21 -3.74 -8.36
CA ARG A 171 0.07 -2.89 -8.05
C ARG A 171 -1.19 -3.73 -7.96
N PHE A 172 -1.78 -3.77 -6.78
CA PHE A 172 -3.00 -4.52 -6.52
C PHE A 172 -4.19 -3.63 -6.88
N PHE A 173 -5.10 -4.15 -7.68
CA PHE A 173 -6.25 -3.40 -8.14
C PHE A 173 -7.46 -4.31 -8.36
N TYR A 174 -8.62 -3.68 -8.45
CA TYR A 174 -9.88 -4.27 -8.91
C TYR A 174 -10.56 -3.25 -9.84
N PRO A 175 -11.58 -3.62 -10.62
CA PRO A 175 -12.09 -2.77 -11.70
C PRO A 175 -12.46 -1.35 -11.28
N GLU A 176 -13.15 -1.20 -10.14
CA GLU A 176 -13.59 0.12 -9.65
C GLU A 176 -12.44 1.02 -9.14
N SER A 177 -11.27 0.43 -8.89
CA SER A 177 -10.05 1.11 -8.47
C SER A 177 -8.96 1.10 -9.56
N ALA A 178 -9.31 0.76 -10.80
CA ALA A 178 -8.35 0.68 -11.90
C ALA A 178 -8.15 2.06 -12.54
N SER A 179 -6.88 2.46 -12.72
CA SER A 179 -6.55 3.55 -13.66
C SER A 179 -6.73 3.07 -15.09
N TYR A 180 -7.31 3.92 -15.96
CA TYR A 180 -7.45 3.61 -17.39
C TYR A 180 -6.10 3.41 -18.08
N ASN A 181 -5.05 4.10 -17.61
CA ASN A 181 -3.68 4.00 -18.12
C ASN A 181 -2.72 3.75 -16.94
N PRO A 182 -2.50 2.47 -16.57
CA PRO A 182 -1.58 2.11 -15.50
C PRO A 182 -0.15 2.63 -15.71
N GLY A 183 0.31 2.77 -16.96
CA GLY A 183 1.68 3.23 -17.28
C GLY A 183 1.97 4.68 -16.86
N LEU A 184 0.96 5.49 -16.53
CA LEU A 184 1.17 6.85 -16.03
C LEU A 184 1.79 6.90 -14.63
N HIS A 185 1.59 5.86 -13.81
CA HIS A 185 2.00 5.87 -12.40
C HIS A 185 2.80 4.63 -12.00
N ASN A 186 3.29 3.87 -12.98
CA ASN A 186 3.98 2.61 -12.77
C ASN A 186 5.13 2.46 -13.77
N GLU A 187 6.16 1.71 -13.38
CA GLU A 187 7.26 1.32 -14.27
C GLU A 187 6.76 0.27 -15.27
N PRO A 188 7.35 0.16 -16.49
CA PRO A 188 6.95 -0.85 -17.48
C PRO A 188 7.03 -2.31 -16.99
N SER A 189 7.88 -2.57 -15.99
CA SER A 189 8.05 -3.90 -15.37
C SER A 189 6.99 -4.23 -14.32
N THR A 190 6.15 -3.26 -13.91
CA THR A 190 5.19 -3.41 -12.81
C THR A 190 4.17 -4.51 -13.12
N LEU A 191 4.02 -5.45 -12.20
CA LEU A 191 2.94 -6.43 -12.26
C LEU A 191 1.61 -5.79 -11.86
N MET A 192 0.61 -5.94 -12.72
CA MET A 192 -0.76 -5.50 -12.46
C MET A 192 -1.54 -6.67 -11.88
N VAL A 193 -1.71 -6.68 -10.56
CA VAL A 193 -2.31 -7.79 -9.81
C VAL A 193 -3.80 -7.54 -9.60
N LEU A 194 -4.65 -8.27 -10.33
CA LEU A 194 -6.08 -8.25 -10.13
C LEU A 194 -6.42 -8.99 -8.82
N VAL A 195 -7.17 -8.33 -7.94
CA VAL A 195 -7.80 -8.92 -6.76
C VAL A 195 -9.29 -9.17 -7.07
N PRO A 196 -9.72 -10.42 -7.29
CA PRO A 196 -11.10 -10.70 -7.68
C PRO A 196 -12.01 -10.74 -6.43
N PHE A 197 -12.84 -9.71 -6.26
CA PHE A 197 -13.80 -9.67 -5.15
C PHE A 197 -15.14 -10.32 -5.53
N LYS A 198 -15.49 -10.28 -6.81
CA LYS A 198 -16.78 -10.76 -7.34
C LYS A 198 -16.64 -11.20 -8.79
N GLN A 199 -17.59 -12.00 -9.28
CA GLN A 199 -17.57 -12.52 -10.66
C GLN A 199 -17.53 -11.41 -11.72
N GLN A 200 -18.13 -10.26 -11.41
CA GLN A 200 -18.13 -9.09 -12.27
C GLN A 200 -16.69 -8.59 -12.53
N ASP A 201 -15.77 -8.78 -11.59
CA ASP A 201 -14.38 -8.34 -11.75
C ASP A 201 -13.65 -9.15 -12.83
N LEU A 202 -13.83 -10.48 -12.77
CA LEU A 202 -13.30 -11.39 -13.79
C LEU A 202 -13.98 -11.19 -15.14
N ARG A 203 -15.29 -10.92 -15.13
CA ARG A 203 -16.03 -10.59 -16.35
C ARG A 203 -15.48 -9.33 -17.00
N TRP A 204 -15.28 -8.25 -16.22
CA TRP A 204 -14.71 -7.01 -16.73
C TRP A 204 -13.33 -7.24 -17.35
N LEU A 205 -12.44 -7.98 -16.66
CA LEU A 205 -11.12 -8.25 -17.20
C LEU A 205 -11.20 -9.09 -18.49
N LYS A 206 -12.05 -10.12 -18.52
CA LYS A 206 -12.30 -10.90 -19.75
C LYS A 206 -12.82 -10.02 -20.89
N GLU A 207 -13.80 -9.16 -20.63
CA GLU A 207 -14.34 -8.24 -21.66
C GLU A 207 -13.27 -7.29 -22.20
N ILE A 208 -12.33 -6.83 -21.34
CA ILE A 208 -11.17 -6.05 -21.76
C ILE A 208 -10.23 -6.89 -22.65
N LEU A 209 -9.84 -8.08 -22.20
CA LEU A 209 -8.86 -8.96 -22.87
C LEU A 209 -9.33 -9.46 -24.24
N TYR A 210 -10.61 -9.80 -24.36
CA TYR A 210 -11.21 -10.30 -25.59
C TYR A 210 -11.84 -9.20 -26.45
N ASN A 211 -11.67 -7.94 -26.05
CA ASN A 211 -12.27 -6.78 -26.69
C ASN A 211 -13.80 -6.90 -26.92
N GLU A 212 -14.50 -7.46 -25.93
CA GLU A 212 -15.96 -7.63 -25.99
C GLU A 212 -16.70 -6.36 -25.54
N LYS A 213 -18.03 -6.37 -25.63
CA LYS A 213 -18.86 -5.27 -25.11
C LYS A 213 -18.76 -5.20 -23.59
N ARG A 214 -18.21 -4.10 -23.08
CA ARG A 214 -18.07 -3.88 -21.63
C ARG A 214 -19.40 -3.50 -20.97
N VAL A 215 -19.64 -4.06 -19.79
CA VAL A 215 -20.83 -3.77 -18.99
C VAL A 215 -20.46 -2.96 -17.74
N ARG A 216 -21.22 -1.90 -17.44
CA ARG A 216 -21.01 -1.07 -16.23
C ARG A 216 -21.88 -1.46 -15.04
N LYS A 217 -22.87 -2.33 -15.24
CA LYS A 217 -23.81 -2.76 -14.19
C LYS A 217 -23.12 -3.71 -13.21
N GLY A 218 -23.34 -3.51 -11.91
CA GLY A 218 -22.81 -4.36 -10.85
C GLY A 218 -21.51 -3.88 -10.20
N PHE A 219 -21.11 -2.65 -10.50
CA PHE A 219 -19.96 -1.97 -9.88
C PHE A 219 -20.45 -0.76 -9.09
N TRP A 220 -19.87 -0.51 -7.91
CA TRP A 220 -20.23 0.65 -7.07
C TRP A 220 -19.69 1.98 -7.63
N LYS A 221 -18.60 1.91 -8.40
CA LYS A 221 -18.03 2.99 -9.22
C LYS A 221 -17.77 2.43 -10.62
N PRO A 222 -18.12 3.13 -11.72
CA PRO A 222 -17.91 2.61 -13.07
C PRO A 222 -16.42 2.32 -13.34
N PRO A 223 -16.06 1.09 -13.76
CA PRO A 223 -14.68 0.78 -14.11
C PRO A 223 -14.34 1.32 -15.51
N PRO A 224 -13.04 1.46 -15.84
CA PRO A 224 -12.61 1.87 -17.17
C PRO A 224 -13.20 0.96 -18.25
N GLN A 225 -13.74 1.57 -19.32
CA GLN A 225 -14.22 0.82 -20.48
C GLN A 225 -13.08 0.47 -21.43
N ILE A 226 -12.06 1.31 -21.43
CA ILE A 226 -10.79 1.09 -22.11
C ILE A 226 -9.73 1.02 -21.01
N TRP A 227 -8.87 0.02 -21.10
CA TRP A 227 -7.78 -0.17 -20.15
C TRP A 227 -6.50 -0.45 -20.93
N LEU A 228 -5.51 0.44 -20.78
CA LEU A 228 -4.24 0.42 -21.52
C LEU A 228 -3.15 -0.35 -20.77
N GLY A 229 -3.54 -1.34 -19.95
CA GLY A 229 -2.60 -2.19 -19.23
C GLY A 229 -1.94 -3.21 -20.17
N ASP A 230 -0.66 -3.49 -19.94
CA ASP A 230 0.07 -4.55 -20.65
C ASP A 230 -0.41 -5.91 -20.16
N ILE A 231 -1.00 -6.70 -21.07
CA ILE A 231 -1.55 -8.03 -20.81
C ILE A 231 -0.49 -8.97 -20.22
N SER A 232 0.77 -8.84 -20.65
CA SER A 232 1.88 -9.69 -20.18
C SER A 232 2.23 -9.47 -18.69
N LYS A 233 1.78 -8.33 -18.12
CA LYS A 233 2.01 -7.93 -16.73
C LYS A 233 0.85 -8.26 -15.81
N ILE A 234 -0.26 -8.77 -16.33
CA ILE A 234 -1.43 -9.08 -15.53
C ILE A 234 -1.17 -10.36 -14.73
N ARG A 235 -1.55 -10.33 -13.45
CA ARG A 235 -1.63 -11.51 -12.57
C ARG A 235 -3.00 -11.52 -11.91
N VAL A 236 -3.52 -12.72 -11.59
CA VAL A 236 -4.73 -12.86 -10.79
C VAL A 236 -4.32 -13.42 -9.43
N LEU A 237 -4.53 -12.65 -8.36
CA LEU A 237 -4.20 -13.09 -7.00
C LEU A 237 -5.07 -14.28 -6.60
N ASP A 238 -4.47 -15.30 -5.98
CA ASP A 238 -5.22 -16.43 -5.44
C ASP A 238 -6.16 -15.97 -4.30
N PRO A 239 -7.48 -16.21 -4.40
CA PRO A 239 -8.43 -15.93 -3.32
C PRO A 239 -8.07 -16.56 -1.96
N HIS A 240 -7.19 -17.57 -1.93
CA HIS A 240 -6.59 -18.10 -0.70
C HIS A 240 -6.07 -16.99 0.22
N PHE A 241 -5.36 -15.98 -0.31
CA PHE A 241 -4.78 -14.92 0.51
C PHE A 241 -5.85 -14.05 1.18
N LEU A 242 -6.93 -13.70 0.46
CA LEU A 242 -8.00 -12.93 1.06
C LEU A 242 -8.79 -13.76 2.06
N HIS A 243 -8.99 -15.06 1.79
CA HIS A 243 -9.58 -15.98 2.74
C HIS A 243 -8.78 -16.05 4.04
N GLN A 244 -7.45 -16.25 3.98
CA GLN A 244 -6.60 -16.28 5.18
C GLN A 244 -6.51 -14.90 5.86
N THR A 245 -6.55 -13.80 5.11
CA THR A 245 -6.62 -12.45 5.68
C THR A 245 -7.89 -12.29 6.50
N ALA A 246 -9.04 -12.69 5.97
CA ALA A 246 -10.31 -12.65 6.67
C ALA A 246 -10.32 -13.60 7.88
N ASP A 247 -9.95 -14.87 7.70
CA ASP A 247 -10.08 -15.91 8.74
C ASP A 247 -8.99 -15.82 9.83
N ARG A 248 -7.72 -15.73 9.44
CA ARG A 248 -6.58 -15.83 10.37
C ARG A 248 -6.17 -14.50 10.96
N LEU A 249 -6.04 -13.47 10.11
CA LEU A 249 -5.57 -12.16 10.56
C LEU A 249 -6.70 -11.35 11.21
N LEU A 250 -7.89 -11.34 10.58
CA LEU A 250 -9.02 -10.53 11.01
C LEU A 250 -10.15 -11.32 11.69
N GLN A 251 -10.14 -12.66 11.70
CA GLN A 251 -11.20 -13.46 12.33
C GLN A 251 -12.62 -13.06 11.91
N ILE A 252 -12.78 -12.62 10.66
CA ILE A 252 -14.06 -12.24 10.05
C ILE A 252 -14.85 -13.51 9.73
N PRO A 253 -16.13 -13.63 10.16
CA PRO A 253 -16.97 -14.75 9.79
C PRO A 253 -17.20 -14.84 8.28
N LEU A 254 -16.72 -15.91 7.65
CA LEU A 254 -16.85 -16.15 6.20
C LEU A 254 -18.29 -16.49 5.76
N HIS A 255 -19.10 -16.95 6.71
CA HIS A 255 -20.53 -17.23 6.54
C HIS A 255 -21.31 -16.48 7.62
N PRO A 256 -21.58 -15.17 7.42
CA PRO A 256 -22.33 -14.38 8.39
C PRO A 256 -23.72 -14.99 8.59
N LYS A 257 -24.14 -15.18 9.84
CA LYS A 257 -25.48 -15.68 10.19
C LYS A 257 -26.44 -14.49 10.28
N GLY A 258 -27.64 -14.64 9.71
CA GLY A 258 -28.73 -13.67 9.85
C GLY A 258 -28.53 -12.37 9.04
N LYS A 259 -28.81 -11.21 9.66
CA LYS A 259 -28.81 -9.87 9.01
C LYS A 259 -27.48 -9.11 9.12
N GLN A 260 -26.39 -9.75 9.53
CA GLN A 260 -25.09 -9.07 9.65
C GLN A 260 -24.63 -8.56 8.28
N ALA A 261 -24.20 -7.29 8.22
CA ALA A 261 -23.59 -6.75 7.02
C ALA A 261 -22.29 -7.51 6.73
N PRO A 262 -22.05 -7.93 5.48
CA PRO A 262 -20.79 -8.60 5.13
C PRO A 262 -19.64 -7.61 5.30
N VAL A 263 -18.65 -8.00 6.11
CA VAL A 263 -17.39 -7.26 6.28
C VAL A 263 -16.32 -7.96 5.45
N HIS A 264 -15.51 -7.19 4.73
CA HIS A 264 -14.42 -7.72 3.92
C HIS A 264 -13.12 -7.00 4.25
N PRO A 265 -11.96 -7.68 4.21
CA PRO A 265 -10.67 -7.02 4.34
C PRO A 265 -10.47 -5.97 3.23
N THR A 266 -9.86 -4.83 3.55
CA THR A 266 -9.40 -3.88 2.53
C THR A 266 -8.28 -4.47 1.66
N THR A 267 -8.07 -3.91 0.46
CA THR A 267 -6.89 -4.24 -0.36
C THR A 267 -5.58 -3.98 0.38
N GLY A 268 -5.57 -3.01 1.31
CA GLY A 268 -4.37 -2.65 2.09
C GLY A 268 -3.96 -3.75 3.06
N ILE A 269 -4.88 -4.20 3.92
CA ILE A 269 -4.57 -5.28 4.86
C ILE A 269 -4.29 -6.61 4.13
N LEU A 270 -4.98 -6.87 3.01
CA LEU A 270 -4.67 -8.00 2.12
C LEU A 270 -3.23 -7.92 1.62
N ALA A 271 -2.78 -6.78 1.11
CA ALA A 271 -1.42 -6.62 0.60
C ALA A 271 -0.36 -6.81 1.69
N VAL A 272 -0.65 -6.38 2.92
CA VAL A 272 0.21 -6.67 4.09
C VAL A 272 0.28 -8.18 4.34
N PHE A 273 -0.86 -8.87 4.34
CA PHE A 273 -0.88 -10.33 4.53
C PHE A 273 -0.14 -11.08 3.40
N VAL A 274 -0.29 -10.64 2.14
CA VAL A 274 0.49 -11.19 1.02
C VAL A 274 1.98 -10.92 1.22
N ALA A 275 2.37 -9.71 1.63
CA ALA A 275 3.77 -9.38 1.90
C ALA A 275 4.36 -10.24 3.02
N LEU A 276 3.62 -10.49 4.11
CA LEU A 276 4.06 -11.39 5.19
C LEU A 276 4.27 -12.83 4.70
N ASN A 277 3.49 -13.28 3.72
CA ASN A 277 3.65 -14.60 3.10
C ASN A 277 4.75 -14.62 2.04
N TYR A 278 5.05 -13.51 1.38
CA TYR A 278 5.95 -13.49 0.24
C TYR A 278 7.35 -12.97 0.56
N CYS A 279 7.50 -12.17 1.62
CA CYS A 279 8.70 -11.42 1.92
C CYS A 279 9.30 -11.77 3.27
N ASP A 280 10.60 -11.60 3.40
CA ASP A 280 11.32 -11.88 4.63
C ASP A 280 11.27 -10.67 5.57
N VAL A 281 11.36 -9.47 5.00
CA VAL A 281 11.19 -8.21 5.75
C VAL A 281 10.01 -7.46 5.16
N VAL A 282 9.06 -7.07 6.00
CA VAL A 282 7.86 -6.33 5.60
C VAL A 282 7.80 -5.01 6.33
N HIS A 283 7.93 -3.92 5.60
CA HIS A 283 7.66 -2.58 6.11
C HIS A 283 6.39 -2.02 5.48
N ILE A 284 5.78 -1.05 6.13
CA ILE A 284 4.57 -0.40 5.63
C ILE A 284 4.65 1.12 5.76
N ALA A 285 3.97 1.83 4.87
CA ALA A 285 3.85 3.29 4.89
C ALA A 285 2.51 3.71 4.28
N GLY A 286 1.97 4.87 4.66
CA GLY A 286 0.67 5.33 4.18
C GLY A 286 -0.51 4.52 4.71
N PHE A 287 -0.38 3.95 5.91
CA PHE A 287 -1.48 3.28 6.62
C PHE A 287 -2.00 4.15 7.77
N GLY A 288 -3.27 3.95 8.12
CA GLY A 288 -3.96 4.72 9.15
C GLY A 288 -4.91 5.77 8.58
N TYR A 289 -5.83 6.21 9.42
CA TYR A 289 -6.86 7.19 9.11
C TYR A 289 -6.75 8.38 10.06
N PRO A 290 -7.14 9.59 9.63
CA PRO A 290 -7.25 10.74 10.53
C PRO A 290 -8.11 10.42 11.75
N ASN A 291 -7.69 10.90 12.92
CA ASN A 291 -8.49 10.81 14.14
C ASN A 291 -9.88 11.47 13.92
N SER A 292 -10.89 10.97 14.63
CA SER A 292 -12.25 11.52 14.71
C SER A 292 -12.35 13.05 14.90
N ARG A 293 -11.34 13.68 15.53
CA ARG A 293 -11.26 15.13 15.72
C ARG A 293 -10.79 15.90 14.48
N SER A 294 -10.18 15.21 13.52
CA SER A 294 -9.57 15.75 12.30
C SER A 294 -10.42 15.47 11.06
N GLN A 295 -11.76 15.62 11.13
CA GLN A 295 -12.66 15.22 10.04
C GLN A 295 -12.43 15.97 8.70
N ARG A 296 -11.73 17.11 8.72
CA ARG A 296 -11.37 17.87 7.51
C ARG A 296 -10.05 17.43 6.88
N GLN A 297 -9.27 16.61 7.58
CA GLN A 297 -8.02 16.08 7.05
C GLN A 297 -8.34 15.09 5.93
N PRO A 298 -7.63 15.16 4.79
CA PRO A 298 -7.79 14.17 3.75
C PRO A 298 -7.44 12.77 4.28
N ILE A 299 -8.16 11.76 3.82
CA ILE A 299 -7.85 10.36 4.16
C ILE A 299 -6.69 9.83 3.32
N HIS A 300 -6.49 10.38 2.13
CA HIS A 300 -5.43 9.96 1.21
C HIS A 300 -4.33 11.00 1.11
N TYR A 301 -3.11 10.59 0.75
CA TYR A 301 -2.01 11.52 0.45
C TYR A 301 -2.25 12.36 -0.81
N TYR A 302 -3.31 12.04 -1.56
CA TYR A 302 -3.74 12.70 -2.79
C TYR A 302 -5.23 13.04 -2.73
N GLY A 303 -5.65 14.02 -3.53
CA GLY A 303 -7.05 14.43 -3.57
C GLY A 303 -7.53 15.04 -2.25
N TYR A 304 -8.86 15.08 -2.06
CA TYR A 304 -9.51 15.81 -0.98
C TYR A 304 -10.60 15.01 -0.26
N ASP A 305 -10.66 13.70 -0.49
CA ASP A 305 -11.59 12.81 0.22
C ASP A 305 -11.30 12.83 1.72
N THR A 306 -12.35 12.82 2.52
CA THR A 306 -12.26 12.82 3.99
C THR A 306 -12.97 11.60 4.57
N MET A 307 -12.96 11.42 5.89
CA MET A 307 -13.70 10.34 6.56
C MET A 307 -15.20 10.33 6.22
N ARG A 308 -15.75 11.45 5.73
CA ARG A 308 -17.13 11.52 5.22
C ARG A 308 -17.37 10.59 4.03
N SER A 309 -16.37 10.42 3.15
CA SER A 309 -16.44 9.50 2.00
C SER A 309 -16.49 8.02 2.44
N MET A 310 -16.07 7.71 3.67
CA MET A 310 -16.02 6.34 4.22
C MET A 310 -17.22 5.97 5.10
N LYS A 311 -18.20 6.88 5.30
CA LYS A 311 -19.30 6.71 6.28
C LYS A 311 -20.11 5.42 6.11
N ASN A 312 -20.24 4.91 4.89
CA ASN A 312 -21.00 3.70 4.56
C ASN A 312 -20.09 2.57 4.06
N SER A 313 -18.80 2.58 4.45
CA SER A 313 -17.88 1.52 4.09
C SER A 313 -18.31 0.19 4.73
N TYR A 314 -18.11 -0.91 4.00
CA TYR A 314 -18.30 -2.28 4.48
C TYR A 314 -17.01 -2.85 5.10
N HIS A 315 -15.98 -2.02 5.29
CA HIS A 315 -14.73 -2.40 5.95
C HIS A 315 -14.75 -1.99 7.42
N ASP A 316 -14.20 -2.83 8.29
CA ASP A 316 -13.96 -2.49 9.69
C ASP A 316 -12.53 -1.92 9.87
N LEU A 317 -12.42 -0.62 9.65
CA LEU A 317 -11.12 0.07 9.66
C LEU A 317 -10.46 0.05 11.05
N ASN A 318 -11.25 -0.02 12.12
CA ASN A 318 -10.72 -0.10 13.48
C ASN A 318 -10.12 -1.48 13.72
N HIS A 319 -10.83 -2.54 13.34
CA HIS A 319 -10.34 -3.90 13.48
C HIS A 319 -9.09 -4.17 12.64
N GLU A 320 -9.01 -3.60 11.43
CA GLU A 320 -7.79 -3.64 10.62
C GLU A 320 -6.63 -2.87 11.26
N ALA A 321 -6.88 -1.69 11.85
CA ALA A 321 -5.85 -0.93 12.56
C ALA A 321 -5.33 -1.69 13.79
N GLU A 322 -6.20 -2.36 14.54
CA GLU A 322 -5.82 -3.23 15.65
C GLU A 322 -5.00 -4.45 15.17
N ALA A 323 -5.32 -5.01 14.01
CA ALA A 323 -4.51 -6.07 13.40
C ALA A 323 -3.11 -5.59 13.02
N LEU A 324 -2.99 -4.42 12.39
CA LEU A 324 -1.70 -3.83 12.05
C LEU A 324 -0.87 -3.51 13.29
N LYS A 325 -1.50 -2.98 14.34
CA LYS A 325 -0.83 -2.73 15.62
C LYS A 325 -0.29 -4.01 16.24
N ARG A 326 -1.08 -5.09 16.26
CA ARG A 326 -0.62 -6.41 16.74
C ARG A 326 0.57 -6.94 15.93
N LEU A 327 0.55 -6.78 14.61
CA LEU A 327 1.68 -7.18 13.74
C LEU A 327 2.94 -6.36 14.02
N GLU A 328 2.80 -5.05 14.28
CA GLU A 328 3.89 -4.16 14.66
C GLU A 328 4.47 -4.51 16.03
N ASP A 329 3.62 -4.73 17.04
CA ASP A 329 4.01 -5.09 18.41
C ASP A 329 4.78 -6.44 18.43
N LEU A 330 4.43 -7.37 17.54
CA LEU A 330 5.15 -8.64 17.33
C LEU A 330 6.44 -8.47 16.49
N GLY A 331 6.70 -7.28 15.97
CA GLY A 331 7.83 -6.99 15.08
C GLY A 331 7.75 -7.67 13.72
N ALA A 332 6.58 -8.19 13.33
CA ALA A 332 6.34 -8.84 12.04
C ALA A 332 6.27 -7.83 10.90
N ILE A 333 5.85 -6.60 11.19
CA ILE A 333 5.95 -5.44 10.30
C ILE A 333 6.62 -4.26 11.00
N LEU A 334 7.09 -3.28 10.23
CA LEU A 334 7.57 -2.00 10.74
C LEU A 334 7.01 -0.82 9.92
N TYR A 335 6.57 0.24 10.59
CA TYR A 335 6.17 1.48 9.92
C TYR A 335 7.38 2.33 9.54
N LEU A 336 7.36 2.96 8.36
CA LEU A 336 8.40 3.90 7.92
C LEU A 336 8.15 5.34 8.38
N HIS A 337 6.99 5.64 8.93
CA HIS A 337 6.61 6.94 9.46
C HIS A 337 5.89 6.79 10.81
N PRO A 338 5.81 7.83 11.64
CA PRO A 338 5.00 7.82 12.85
C PRO A 338 3.51 7.57 12.55
N HIS A 339 2.80 6.95 13.49
CA HIS A 339 1.34 6.81 13.44
C HIS A 339 0.64 8.18 13.43
N LEU A 340 -0.56 8.24 12.84
CA LEU A 340 -1.44 9.42 12.86
C LEU A 340 -2.22 9.59 14.17
#